data_AF-A0A1Q9DLM9-F1
#
_entry.id   AF-A0A1Q9DLM9-F1
#
_cell.length_a   1.000
_cell.length_b   1.000
_cell.length_c   1.000
_cell.angle_alpha   90.00
_cell.angle_beta   90.00
_cell.angle_gamma   90.00
#
_symmetry.space_group_name_H-M   'P 1'
#
loop_
_entity.id
_entity.type
_entity.pdbx_description
1 polymer ?
#
loop_
_entity_poly.entity_id
_entity_poly.type
_entity_poly.pdbx_seq_one_letter_code
_entity_poly.pdbx_strand_id
1 'polypeptide(L)'
;MMLICACLKRATSSCCKVKPQKSIFFAAFAAEEPGLLGSEEYANRLMKSSAGTSFAEAGSNFSQQLFTRLCGEEPASSFLEANTRGKGSRNKAKHQALVMDEIAWRSTNIKASTGPVVNLESYDWAKDVLDHLAGASQAHNGKSLKVTHSNNPFGSDHISFLQKGIHSVLSIHGDDEGYPHYHQSADNLDQVDPSLYAMITKMNAGALLRLAGIDA
;
A
#
# COMPACT_ATOMS: atom_id res chain seq x y z
N MET A 1 -0.27 8.11 -14.14
CA MET A 1 -0.02 7.69 -12.75
C MET A 1 -1.30 7.74 -11.89
N MET A 2 -1.76 6.61 -11.31
CA MET A 2 -2.82 6.59 -10.28
C MET A 2 -2.41 5.67 -9.12
N LEU A 3 -1.76 6.25 -8.10
CA LEU A 3 -1.25 5.52 -6.95
C LEU A 3 -2.35 5.29 -5.90
N ILE A 4 -2.65 4.04 -5.57
CA ILE A 4 -3.55 3.67 -4.47
C ILE A 4 -2.76 2.81 -3.49
N CYS A 5 -2.12 3.43 -2.50
CA CYS A 5 -1.46 2.70 -1.41
C CYS A 5 -2.53 2.12 -0.47
N ALA A 6 -2.74 0.82 -0.60
CA ALA A 6 -3.84 0.13 0.03
C ALA A 6 -3.55 -0.15 1.49
N CYS A 7 -4.47 0.35 2.29
CA CYS A 7 -4.62 -0.04 3.67
C CYS A 7 -6.15 0.14 3.95
N LEU A 8 -6.70 0.32 5.16
CA LEU A 8 -8.11 0.64 5.49
C LEU A 8 -8.31 0.94 7.01
N LYS A 9 -8.46 2.21 7.43
CA LYS A 9 -8.71 2.59 8.85
C LYS A 9 -9.80 1.70 9.46
N ARG A 10 -9.66 1.31 10.74
CA ARG A 10 -10.63 0.47 11.49
C ARG A 10 -12.08 0.93 11.22
N ALA A 11 -12.70 0.34 10.21
CA ALA A 11 -14.06 0.60 9.82
C ALA A 11 -14.94 -0.33 10.64
N THR A 12 -15.28 0.08 11.85
CA THR A 12 -16.44 -0.47 12.57
C THR A 12 -17.74 0.03 11.91
N SER A 13 -17.89 -0.27 10.62
CA SER A 13 -19.16 -0.21 9.94
C SER A 13 -20.05 -1.29 10.54
N SER A 14 -21.15 -0.88 11.18
CA SER A 14 -22.06 -1.77 11.91
C SER A 14 -22.74 -2.81 11.01
N CYS A 15 -22.69 -2.65 9.69
CA CYS A 15 -23.23 -3.59 8.70
C CYS A 15 -22.19 -4.53 8.07
N CYS A 16 -20.88 -4.37 8.33
CA CYS A 16 -19.86 -5.30 7.84
C CYS A 16 -19.70 -6.51 8.77
N LYS A 17 -20.02 -7.72 8.29
CA LYS A 17 -19.84 -8.99 9.04
C LYS A 17 -18.37 -9.36 9.29
N VAL A 18 -17.44 -8.73 8.57
CA VAL A 18 -16.00 -9.01 8.64
C VAL A 18 -15.32 -7.94 9.50
N LYS A 19 -14.55 -8.37 10.51
CA LYS A 19 -13.79 -7.50 11.40
C LYS A 19 -12.30 -7.83 11.29
N PRO A 20 -11.45 -6.92 10.76
CA PRO A 20 -10.02 -7.16 10.70
C PRO A 20 -9.40 -7.18 12.11
N GLN A 21 -8.42 -8.06 12.30
CA GLN A 21 -7.65 -8.16 13.55
C GLN A 21 -6.65 -7.02 13.67
N LYS A 22 -6.07 -6.58 12.54
CA LYS A 22 -5.18 -5.41 12.47
C LYS A 22 -5.95 -4.16 12.06
N SER A 23 -5.51 -3.00 12.54
CA SER A 23 -5.81 -1.75 11.84
C SER A 23 -5.07 -1.75 10.51
N ILE A 24 -5.73 -1.22 9.52
CA ILE A 24 -5.23 -0.97 8.17
C ILE A 24 -5.37 0.59 8.00
N PHE A 25 -4.84 1.29 6.99
CA PHE A 25 -5.07 2.76 6.73
C PHE A 25 -5.72 3.26 5.39
N PHE A 26 -4.99 3.35 4.26
CA PHE A 26 -5.26 3.94 2.91
C PHE A 26 -4.55 5.28 2.77
N ALA A 27 -3.63 5.34 1.81
CA ALA A 27 -2.84 6.53 1.51
C ALA A 27 -2.75 6.76 -0.01
N ALA A 28 -2.63 8.02 -0.39
CA ALA A 28 -2.08 8.42 -1.67
C ALA A 28 -0.95 9.38 -1.33
N PHE A 29 0.26 9.10 -1.81
CA PHE A 29 1.42 9.94 -1.49
C PHE A 29 1.52 11.07 -2.50
N ALA A 30 1.87 12.25 -2.00
CA ALA A 30 2.21 13.38 -2.84
C ALA A 30 3.73 13.39 -3.06
N ALA A 31 4.17 13.89 -4.21
CA ALA A 31 5.59 14.10 -4.50
C ALA A 31 6.44 12.82 -4.38
N GLU A 32 5.95 11.73 -4.99
CA GLU A 32 6.69 10.50 -5.31
C GLU A 32 7.79 10.85 -6.34
N GLU A 33 7.40 11.22 -7.56
CA GLU A 33 8.21 11.80 -8.66
C GLU A 33 9.49 12.59 -8.30
N PRO A 34 9.47 13.66 -7.47
CA PRO A 34 10.68 14.42 -7.10
C PRO A 34 11.56 13.76 -6.03
N GLY A 35 11.25 12.53 -5.58
CA GLY A 35 12.06 11.77 -4.62
C GLY A 35 11.32 11.31 -3.35
N LEU A 36 10.15 10.68 -3.50
CA LEU A 36 9.42 9.94 -2.46
C LEU A 36 9.03 10.76 -1.21
N LEU A 37 8.92 12.08 -1.33
CA LEU A 37 8.85 13.00 -0.21
C LEU A 37 7.64 12.75 0.69
N GLY A 38 6.49 12.40 0.10
CA GLY A 38 5.26 12.10 0.84
C GLY A 38 5.31 10.78 1.61
N SER A 39 5.86 9.72 1.01
CA SER A 39 5.97 8.41 1.67
C SER A 39 7.10 8.38 2.69
N GLU A 40 8.22 9.07 2.46
CA GLU A 40 9.29 9.17 3.44
C GLU A 40 8.82 9.86 4.72
N GLU A 41 8.17 11.03 4.62
CA GLU A 41 7.65 11.72 5.80
C GLU A 41 6.55 10.90 6.51
N TYR A 42 5.72 10.16 5.75
CA TYR A 42 4.75 9.24 6.33
C TYR A 42 5.41 8.08 7.08
N ALA A 43 6.40 7.41 6.50
CA ALA A 43 7.16 6.33 7.14
C ALA A 43 7.92 6.82 8.38
N ASN A 44 8.52 8.02 8.30
CA ASN A 44 9.16 8.68 9.44
C ASN A 44 8.17 8.93 10.59
N ARG A 45 6.93 9.37 10.29
CA ARG A 45 5.87 9.57 11.29
C ARG A 45 5.39 8.26 11.91
N LEU A 46 5.24 7.19 11.13
CA LEU A 46 4.92 5.85 11.64
C LEU A 46 5.98 5.32 12.61
N MET A 47 7.26 5.53 12.32
CA MET A 47 8.35 5.09 13.20
C MET A 47 8.40 5.89 14.50
N LYS A 48 8.14 7.20 14.45
CA LYS A 48 8.05 8.08 15.64
C LYS A 48 6.88 7.69 16.54
N SER A 49 5.66 7.52 16.00
CA SER A 49 4.50 7.10 16.80
C SER A 49 4.69 5.71 17.43
N SER A 50 5.36 4.80 16.72
CA SER A 50 5.72 3.47 17.22
C SER A 50 6.81 3.46 18.30
N ALA A 51 7.57 4.55 18.46
CA ALA A 51 8.52 4.76 19.54
C ALA A 51 7.87 5.36 20.81
N GLY A 52 6.59 5.79 20.72
CA GLY A 52 5.81 6.25 21.87
C GLY A 52 6.02 7.72 22.26
N THR A 53 6.57 8.54 21.37
CA THR A 53 6.55 10.01 21.52
C THR A 53 5.19 10.57 21.11
N SER A 54 4.61 11.45 21.92
CA SER A 54 3.33 12.11 21.64
C SER A 54 3.49 13.21 20.60
N PHE A 55 2.69 13.18 19.53
CA PHE A 55 2.62 14.23 18.52
C PHE A 55 1.74 15.41 18.98
N ALA A 56 2.28 16.24 19.87
CA ALA A 56 1.83 17.63 19.97
C ALA A 56 2.55 18.47 18.90
N GLU A 57 1.83 19.41 18.28
CA GLU A 57 2.40 20.57 17.55
C GLU A 57 3.18 20.31 16.24
N ALA A 58 2.55 19.71 15.22
CA ALA A 58 2.90 19.98 13.81
C ALA A 58 1.77 19.57 12.82
N GLY A 59 0.82 20.47 12.55
CA GLY A 59 -0.14 20.35 11.44
C GLY A 59 -1.57 19.91 11.78
N SER A 60 -1.95 19.82 13.06
CA SER A 60 -3.27 19.37 13.51
C SER A 60 -4.44 20.24 13.00
N ASN A 61 -4.26 21.56 12.91
CA ASN A 61 -5.38 22.49 12.86
C ASN A 61 -6.17 22.51 11.54
N PHE A 62 -5.56 22.24 10.38
CA PHE A 62 -6.29 22.30 9.10
C PHE A 62 -7.11 21.03 8.86
N SER A 63 -6.50 19.86 9.02
CA SER A 63 -7.16 18.56 8.78
C SER A 63 -8.23 18.25 9.82
N GLN A 64 -8.06 18.66 11.08
CA GLN A 64 -9.10 18.51 12.12
C GLN A 64 -10.29 19.43 11.84
N GLN A 65 -10.07 20.71 11.52
CA GLN A 65 -11.17 21.65 11.21
C GLN A 65 -11.99 21.23 9.99
N LEU A 66 -11.35 20.65 8.96
CA LEU A 66 -12.07 20.13 7.80
C LEU A 66 -12.90 18.89 8.16
N PHE A 67 -12.38 17.99 9.01
CA PHE A 67 -13.11 16.79 9.44
C PHE A 67 -14.29 17.11 10.35
N THR A 68 -14.13 18.00 11.34
CA THR A 68 -15.21 18.44 12.24
C THR A 68 -16.34 19.12 11.47
N ARG A 69 -16.03 19.92 10.43
CA ARG A 69 -17.04 20.55 9.56
C ARG A 69 -17.83 19.57 8.67
N LEU A 70 -17.28 18.40 8.36
CA LEU A 70 -17.92 17.41 7.48
C LEU A 70 -18.68 16.31 8.24
N CYS A 71 -18.23 15.96 9.45
CA CYS A 71 -18.73 14.78 10.18
C CYS A 71 -19.47 15.09 11.48
N GLY A 72 -19.41 16.32 12.01
CA GLY A 72 -20.21 16.74 13.18
C GLY A 72 -19.80 16.16 14.55
N GLU A 73 -18.78 15.30 14.62
CA GLU A 73 -18.22 14.78 15.86
C GLU A 73 -16.76 15.22 16.06
N GLU A 74 -16.38 15.51 17.30
CA GLU A 74 -15.00 15.83 17.69
C GLU A 74 -14.09 14.61 17.46
N PRO A 75 -13.00 14.72 16.67
CA PRO A 75 -12.15 13.58 16.37
C PRO A 75 -11.35 13.15 17.61
N ALA A 76 -11.53 11.89 18.03
CA ALA A 76 -10.81 11.31 19.16
C ALA A 76 -9.31 11.13 18.88
N SER A 77 -8.51 12.17 19.21
CA SER A 77 -7.04 12.26 19.10
C SER A 77 -6.46 12.12 17.68
N SER A 78 -5.23 12.62 17.48
CA SER A 78 -4.50 12.47 16.23
C SER A 78 -4.20 10.98 15.94
N PHE A 79 -4.27 10.58 14.67
CA PHE A 79 -3.86 9.24 14.20
C PHE A 79 -2.42 8.88 14.61
N LEU A 80 -1.56 9.87 14.81
CA LEU A 80 -0.15 9.70 15.21
C LEU A 80 0.08 9.88 16.72
N GLU A 81 -0.92 10.29 17.49
CA GLU A 81 -0.81 10.36 18.95
C GLU A 81 -0.96 8.96 19.56
N ALA A 82 0.12 8.47 20.16
CA ALA A 82 0.08 7.29 20.99
C ALA A 82 -0.81 7.56 22.22
N ASN A 83 -2.02 6.99 22.26
CA ASN A 83 -2.91 7.07 23.41
C ASN A 83 -2.22 6.47 24.65
N THR A 84 -1.83 7.32 25.61
CA THR A 84 -0.90 6.98 26.70
C THR A 84 -1.53 6.18 27.85
N ARG A 85 -2.74 5.64 27.69
CA ARG A 85 -3.45 4.89 28.74
C ARG A 85 -3.28 3.37 28.62
N GLY A 86 -2.13 2.88 29.10
CA GLY A 86 -1.90 1.44 29.30
C GLY A 86 -0.47 1.09 29.70
N LYS A 87 -0.23 0.73 30.96
CA LYS A 87 1.03 0.13 31.45
C LYS A 87 1.04 -1.38 31.15
N GLY A 88 1.16 -1.73 29.87
CA GLY A 88 1.46 -3.08 29.40
C GLY A 88 2.74 -3.08 28.58
N SER A 89 3.44 -4.21 28.53
CA SER A 89 4.61 -4.38 27.66
C SER A 89 4.20 -4.13 26.20
N ARG A 90 4.64 -3.01 25.63
CA ARG A 90 4.31 -2.65 24.25
C ARG A 90 5.11 -3.52 23.30
N ASN A 91 4.51 -4.60 22.82
CA ASN A 91 4.94 -5.19 21.55
C ASN A 91 4.92 -4.09 20.50
N LYS A 92 6.10 -3.72 19.98
CA LYS A 92 6.25 -2.66 18.98
C LYS A 92 5.35 -3.01 17.78
N ALA A 93 4.43 -2.11 17.43
CA ALA A 93 3.48 -2.36 16.36
C ALA A 93 4.24 -2.64 15.05
N LYS A 94 4.08 -3.86 14.51
CA LYS A 94 4.65 -4.22 13.22
C LYS A 94 3.75 -3.67 12.12
N HIS A 95 4.14 -2.52 11.58
CA HIS A 95 3.56 -2.01 10.33
C HIS A 95 4.03 -2.89 9.16
N GLN A 96 3.17 -3.01 8.15
CA GLN A 96 3.42 -3.69 6.88
C GLN A 96 2.75 -2.83 5.80
N ALA A 97 3.29 -2.79 4.58
CA ALA A 97 2.76 -1.96 3.50
C ALA A 97 2.61 -2.72 2.18
N LEU A 98 1.59 -2.33 1.41
CA LEU A 98 1.36 -2.73 0.03
C LEU A 98 1.32 -1.45 -0.80
N VAL A 99 2.24 -1.33 -1.75
CA VAL A 99 2.31 -0.22 -2.70
C VAL A 99 1.90 -0.76 -4.07
N MET A 100 1.15 0.05 -4.82
CA MET A 100 0.73 -0.26 -6.18
C MET A 100 1.15 0.89 -7.06
N ASP A 101 2.02 0.59 -8.03
CA ASP A 101 2.46 1.56 -9.03
C ASP A 101 2.31 0.98 -10.43
N GLU A 102 1.95 1.83 -11.39
CA GLU A 102 1.73 1.47 -12.80
C GLU A 102 0.94 0.17 -13.07
N ILE A 103 -0.02 -0.22 -12.23
CA ILE A 103 -0.64 -1.57 -12.23
C ILE A 103 -1.59 -1.89 -13.41
N ALA A 104 -1.48 -1.19 -14.53
CA ALA A 104 -2.53 -1.13 -15.55
C ALA A 104 -2.06 -1.26 -17.01
N TRP A 105 -0.76 -1.30 -17.31
CA TRP A 105 -0.26 -1.40 -18.69
C TRP A 105 0.32 -2.79 -19.02
N ARG A 106 0.24 -3.21 -20.29
CA ARG A 106 0.82 -4.49 -20.75
C ARG A 106 2.16 -4.29 -21.45
N SER A 107 3.21 -4.83 -20.86
CA SER A 107 4.53 -4.92 -21.50
C SER A 107 4.48 -5.54 -22.90
N THR A 108 5.11 -4.82 -23.83
CA THR A 108 5.47 -5.25 -25.19
C THR A 108 6.75 -6.11 -25.21
N ASN A 109 7.61 -5.99 -24.19
CA ASN A 109 8.79 -6.82 -23.99
C ASN A 109 8.40 -8.25 -23.54
N ILE A 110 7.25 -8.40 -22.87
CA ILE A 110 6.67 -9.69 -22.51
C ILE A 110 5.87 -10.26 -23.69
N LYS A 111 6.26 -11.45 -24.15
CA LYS A 111 5.51 -12.19 -25.20
C LYS A 111 4.05 -12.34 -24.79
N ALA A 112 3.12 -11.95 -25.67
CA ALA A 112 1.67 -12.03 -25.41
C ALA A 112 1.18 -13.42 -24.95
N SER A 113 1.83 -14.51 -25.40
CA SER A 113 1.55 -15.89 -24.96
C SER A 113 1.85 -16.17 -23.48
N THR A 114 2.61 -15.30 -22.81
CA THR A 114 2.85 -15.34 -21.35
C THR A 114 1.61 -14.91 -20.57
N GLY A 115 0.71 -14.15 -21.20
CA GLY A 115 -0.45 -13.57 -20.55
C GLY A 115 -0.12 -12.35 -19.66
N PRO A 116 -1.07 -11.93 -18.81
CA PRO A 116 -0.89 -10.87 -17.82
C PRO A 116 0.25 -11.19 -16.83
N VAL A 117 1.09 -10.20 -16.51
CA VAL A 117 2.21 -10.35 -15.56
C VAL A 117 2.20 -9.20 -14.55
N VAL A 118 2.44 -9.51 -13.29
CA VAL A 118 2.74 -8.55 -12.22
C VAL A 118 4.08 -8.92 -11.59
N ASN A 119 4.95 -7.93 -11.40
CA ASN A 119 6.14 -8.09 -10.59
C ASN A 119 5.85 -7.64 -9.17
N LEU A 120 6.32 -8.43 -8.20
CA LEU A 120 6.32 -8.07 -6.79
C LEU A 120 7.74 -7.67 -6.39
N GLU A 121 7.93 -6.41 -6.09
CA GLU A 121 9.26 -5.85 -5.84
C GLU A 121 9.44 -5.52 -4.36
N SER A 122 10.49 -6.09 -3.76
CA SER A 122 10.84 -5.97 -2.33
C SER A 122 12.17 -6.68 -2.09
N TYR A 123 12.74 -6.60 -0.90
CA TYR A 123 13.70 -7.60 -0.44
C TYR A 123 13.02 -8.90 0.02
N ASP A 124 13.74 -10.03 -0.08
CA ASP A 124 13.36 -11.36 0.44
C ASP A 124 12.90 -11.34 1.91
N TRP A 125 13.43 -10.43 2.74
CA TRP A 125 13.08 -10.39 4.17
C TRP A 125 11.63 -9.95 4.42
N ALA A 126 10.93 -9.39 3.43
CA ALA A 126 9.49 -9.15 3.47
C ALA A 126 8.65 -10.33 2.94
N LYS A 127 9.19 -11.56 2.99
CA LYS A 127 8.53 -12.79 2.51
C LYS A 127 7.10 -12.97 3.05
N ASP A 128 6.84 -12.56 4.28
CA ASP A 128 5.50 -12.61 4.88
C ASP A 128 4.47 -11.81 4.07
N VAL A 129 4.83 -10.62 3.57
CA VAL A 129 3.98 -9.81 2.69
C VAL A 129 3.89 -10.42 1.29
N LEU A 130 5.01 -10.90 0.74
CA LEU A 130 5.07 -11.57 -0.58
C LEU A 130 4.17 -12.82 -0.64
N ASP A 131 4.19 -13.67 0.40
CA ASP A 131 3.35 -14.87 0.51
C ASP A 131 1.84 -14.50 0.62
N HIS A 132 1.53 -13.35 1.21
CA HIS A 132 0.17 -12.83 1.25
C HIS A 132 -0.34 -12.40 -0.14
N LEU A 133 0.51 -11.77 -0.96
CA LEU A 133 0.21 -11.41 -2.36
C LEU A 133 0.14 -12.64 -3.27
N ALA A 134 1.13 -13.51 -3.25
CA ALA A 134 1.18 -14.70 -4.10
C ALA A 134 -0.04 -15.62 -3.89
N GLY A 135 -0.40 -15.89 -2.62
CA GLY A 135 -1.57 -16.69 -2.30
C GLY A 135 -2.90 -16.02 -2.67
N ALA A 136 -3.00 -14.68 -2.57
CA ALA A 136 -4.20 -13.95 -2.99
C ALA A 136 -4.37 -13.95 -4.53
N SER A 137 -3.26 -13.83 -5.28
CA SER A 137 -3.29 -14.01 -6.74
C SER A 137 -3.74 -15.42 -7.12
N GLN A 138 -3.19 -16.45 -6.47
CA GLN A 138 -3.57 -17.84 -6.72
C GLN A 138 -5.05 -18.10 -6.39
N ALA A 139 -5.61 -17.46 -5.36
CA ALA A 139 -7.02 -17.60 -4.98
C ALA A 139 -7.98 -16.88 -5.94
N HIS A 140 -7.64 -15.68 -6.43
CA HIS A 140 -8.58 -14.82 -7.17
C HIS A 140 -8.33 -14.74 -8.69
N ASN A 141 -7.10 -15.01 -9.14
CA ASN A 141 -6.68 -14.97 -10.55
C ASN A 141 -6.25 -16.35 -11.07
N GLY A 142 -5.84 -17.26 -10.18
CA GLY A 142 -5.35 -18.59 -10.53
C GLY A 142 -4.11 -18.51 -11.43
N LYS A 143 -4.16 -19.16 -12.60
CA LYS A 143 -3.09 -19.10 -13.61
C LYS A 143 -3.23 -17.91 -14.58
N SER A 144 -4.24 -17.06 -14.42
CA SER A 144 -4.52 -15.95 -15.34
C SER A 144 -3.63 -14.73 -15.12
N LEU A 145 -3.02 -14.59 -13.94
CA LEU A 145 -2.01 -13.58 -13.64
C LEU A 145 -0.71 -14.28 -13.24
N LYS A 146 0.33 -14.13 -14.05
CA LYS A 146 1.67 -14.58 -13.70
C LYS A 146 2.27 -13.61 -12.68
N VAL A 147 2.64 -14.13 -11.52
CA VAL A 147 3.35 -13.37 -10.48
C VAL A 147 4.86 -13.63 -10.62
N THR A 148 5.66 -12.58 -10.69
CA THR A 148 7.13 -12.63 -10.57
C THR A 148 7.58 -11.90 -9.30
N HIS A 149 8.86 -12.05 -8.94
CA HIS A 149 9.44 -11.33 -7.81
C HIS A 149 10.83 -10.80 -8.20
N SER A 150 11.09 -9.53 -7.89
CA SER A 150 12.40 -8.90 -7.94
C SER A 150 12.89 -8.61 -6.52
N ASN A 151 14.10 -9.07 -6.20
CA ASN A 151 14.80 -8.87 -4.93
C ASN A 151 15.73 -7.63 -4.95
N ASN A 152 15.57 -6.76 -5.96
CA ASN A 152 16.37 -5.56 -6.16
C ASN A 152 15.45 -4.32 -6.18
N PRO A 153 14.92 -3.90 -5.02
CA PRO A 153 13.89 -2.87 -5.00
C PRO A 153 14.42 -1.47 -5.29
N PHE A 154 13.69 -0.70 -6.09
CA PHE A 154 14.02 0.66 -6.54
C PHE A 154 12.77 1.53 -6.79
N GLY A 155 12.96 2.82 -7.05
CA GLY A 155 11.97 3.66 -7.74
C GLY A 155 10.91 4.26 -6.83
N SER A 156 9.96 3.44 -6.36
CA SER A 156 8.65 3.88 -5.84
C SER A 156 8.55 3.95 -4.30
N ASP A 157 7.38 4.35 -3.80
CA ASP A 157 7.10 4.67 -2.40
C ASP A 157 7.34 3.53 -1.38
N HIS A 158 7.43 2.27 -1.80
CA HIS A 158 7.77 1.14 -0.91
C HIS A 158 9.19 1.25 -0.35
N ILE A 159 10.10 1.93 -1.07
CA ILE A 159 11.49 2.18 -0.63
C ILE A 159 11.50 2.96 0.69
N SER A 160 10.63 3.96 0.85
CA SER A 160 10.47 4.75 2.08
C SER A 160 10.13 3.90 3.30
N PHE A 161 9.44 2.77 3.11
CA PHE A 161 9.13 1.81 4.17
C PHE A 161 10.28 0.82 4.40
N LEU A 162 10.83 0.24 3.31
CA LEU A 162 11.93 -0.73 3.37
C LEU A 162 13.17 -0.15 4.08
N GLN A 163 13.54 1.11 3.78
CA GLN A 163 14.65 1.81 4.43
C GLN A 163 14.47 1.99 5.95
N LYS A 164 13.25 1.91 6.46
CA LYS A 164 12.94 2.03 7.89
C LYS A 164 12.68 0.66 8.55
N GLY A 165 12.94 -0.44 7.83
CA GLY A 165 12.71 -1.82 8.29
C GLY A 165 11.24 -2.23 8.36
N ILE A 166 10.36 -1.51 7.65
CA ILE A 166 8.95 -1.87 7.51
C ILE A 166 8.84 -2.81 6.30
N HIS A 167 8.23 -3.97 6.50
CA HIS A 167 8.02 -4.97 5.44
C HIS A 167 7.03 -4.39 4.42
N SER A 168 7.50 -4.12 3.20
CA SER A 168 6.74 -3.41 2.17
C SER A 168 7.00 -4.01 0.80
N VAL A 169 5.94 -4.21 0.02
CA VAL A 169 6.04 -4.78 -1.34
C VAL A 169 5.33 -3.86 -2.33
N LEU A 170 6.01 -3.54 -3.43
CA LEU A 170 5.42 -2.93 -4.62
C LEU A 170 4.80 -4.00 -5.52
N SER A 171 3.59 -3.77 -6.00
CA SER A 171 3.02 -4.44 -7.18
C SER A 171 3.15 -3.49 -8.38
N ILE A 172 3.82 -3.93 -9.44
CA ILE A 172 4.03 -3.18 -10.68
C ILE A 172 3.79 -4.08 -11.90
N HIS A 173 3.36 -3.52 -13.04
CA HIS A 173 3.21 -4.30 -14.27
C HIS A 173 4.60 -4.72 -14.78
N GLY A 174 4.86 -6.02 -14.97
CA GLY A 174 6.07 -6.54 -15.66
C GLY A 174 7.45 -6.29 -15.01
N ASP A 175 7.79 -5.03 -14.71
CA ASP A 175 9.09 -4.49 -14.29
C ASP A 175 10.21 -4.74 -15.31
N ASP A 176 10.04 -4.19 -16.52
CA ASP A 176 10.90 -4.48 -17.68
C ASP A 176 11.16 -3.29 -18.61
N GLU A 177 10.96 -2.06 -18.10
CA GLU A 177 11.14 -0.78 -18.82
C GLU A 177 10.34 -0.70 -20.14
N GLY A 178 9.35 -1.57 -20.37
CA GLY A 178 8.68 -1.70 -21.65
C GLY A 178 7.73 -0.56 -22.02
N TYR A 179 7.30 0.27 -21.05
CA TYR A 179 6.22 1.25 -21.26
C TYR A 179 6.70 2.50 -22.01
N PRO A 180 6.35 2.68 -23.30
CA PRO A 180 6.92 3.76 -24.10
C PRO A 180 6.38 5.15 -23.76
N HIS A 181 5.37 5.24 -22.87
CA HIS A 181 4.71 6.50 -22.50
C HIS A 181 4.97 6.92 -21.04
N TYR A 182 5.85 6.19 -20.34
CA TYR A 182 6.32 6.57 -19.02
C TYR A 182 6.82 8.03 -19.00
N HIS A 183 6.35 8.79 -18.01
CA HIS A 183 6.61 10.23 -17.78
C HIS A 183 6.29 11.15 -18.98
N GLN A 184 5.37 10.75 -19.87
CA GLN A 184 4.96 11.53 -21.04
C GLN A 184 3.46 11.85 -21.01
N SER A 185 3.04 12.86 -21.77
CA SER A 185 1.63 13.24 -21.95
C SER A 185 0.77 12.17 -22.64
N ALA A 186 1.40 11.11 -23.16
CA ALA A 186 0.75 9.93 -23.69
C ALA A 186 0.39 8.88 -22.61
N ASP A 187 0.84 9.04 -21.35
CA ASP A 187 0.32 8.26 -20.21
C ASP A 187 -1.11 8.69 -19.90
N ASN A 188 -2.07 8.04 -20.57
CA ASN A 188 -3.48 8.36 -20.51
C ASN A 188 -4.35 7.10 -20.46
N LEU A 189 -5.66 7.30 -20.29
CA LEU A 189 -6.60 6.20 -20.09
C LEU A 189 -6.70 5.23 -21.28
N ASP A 190 -6.27 5.61 -22.48
CA ASP A 190 -6.28 4.71 -23.65
C ASP A 190 -5.20 3.63 -23.57
N GLN A 191 -4.19 3.81 -22.70
CA GLN A 191 -3.13 2.84 -22.43
C GLN A 191 -3.52 1.79 -21.37
N VAL A 192 -4.62 2.01 -20.64
CA VAL A 192 -5.04 1.14 -19.53
C VAL A 192 -5.67 -0.16 -20.04
N ASP A 193 -5.15 -1.31 -19.59
CA ASP A 193 -5.84 -2.60 -19.64
C ASP A 193 -6.68 -2.79 -18.37
N PRO A 194 -8.04 -2.71 -18.45
CA PRO A 194 -8.90 -2.84 -17.27
C PRO A 194 -8.90 -4.26 -16.67
N SER A 195 -8.55 -5.28 -17.45
CA SER A 195 -8.45 -6.66 -16.97
C SER A 195 -7.20 -6.85 -16.11
N LEU A 196 -6.04 -6.35 -16.57
CA LEU A 196 -4.81 -6.38 -15.79
C LEU A 196 -4.96 -5.60 -14.49
N TYR A 197 -5.48 -4.36 -14.58
CA TYR A 197 -5.82 -3.53 -13.43
C TYR A 197 -6.72 -4.28 -12.42
N ALA A 198 -7.78 -4.93 -12.90
CA ALA A 198 -8.67 -5.70 -12.04
C ALA A 198 -8.00 -6.93 -11.40
N MET A 199 -7.11 -7.63 -12.10
CA MET A 199 -6.38 -8.78 -11.54
C MET A 199 -5.36 -8.38 -10.48
N ILE A 200 -4.60 -7.30 -10.69
CA ILE A 200 -3.65 -6.78 -9.69
C ILE A 200 -4.40 -6.17 -8.49
N THR A 201 -5.51 -5.47 -8.73
CA THR A 201 -6.38 -4.94 -7.66
C THR A 201 -6.95 -6.07 -6.80
N LYS A 202 -7.44 -7.18 -7.40
CA LYS A 202 -7.91 -8.37 -6.67
C LYS A 202 -6.81 -9.01 -5.83
N MET A 203 -5.60 -9.16 -6.39
CA MET A 203 -4.45 -9.69 -5.68
C MET A 203 -4.12 -8.84 -4.43
N ASN A 204 -4.01 -7.51 -4.61
CA ASN A 204 -3.69 -6.60 -3.50
C ASN A 204 -4.82 -6.55 -2.46
N ALA A 205 -6.08 -6.51 -2.87
CA ALA A 205 -7.23 -6.55 -1.95
C ALA A 205 -7.27 -7.85 -1.12
N GLY A 206 -7.11 -9.02 -1.76
CA GLY A 206 -7.04 -10.30 -1.06
C GLY A 206 -5.84 -10.38 -0.11
N ALA A 207 -4.66 -9.91 -0.54
CA ALA A 207 -3.46 -9.86 0.29
C ALA A 207 -3.67 -8.98 1.53
N LEU A 208 -4.32 -7.83 1.36
CA LEU A 208 -4.63 -6.89 2.44
C LEU A 208 -5.56 -7.52 3.48
N LEU A 209 -6.59 -8.24 3.05
CA LEU A 209 -7.50 -8.95 3.95
C LEU A 209 -6.76 -10.05 4.74
N ARG A 210 -5.96 -10.88 4.04
CA ARG A 210 -5.14 -11.93 4.68
C ARG A 210 -4.14 -11.34 5.68
N LEU A 211 -3.44 -10.26 5.31
CA LEU A 211 -2.54 -9.51 6.20
C LEU A 211 -3.28 -8.96 7.42
N ALA A 212 -4.52 -8.53 7.27
CA ALA A 212 -5.34 -8.02 8.37
C ALA A 212 -5.91 -9.11 9.30
N GLY A 213 -5.62 -10.39 9.06
CA GLY A 213 -6.14 -11.51 9.84
C GLY A 213 -7.60 -11.85 9.51
N ILE A 214 -8.01 -11.61 8.26
CA ILE A 214 -9.29 -12.06 7.71
C ILE A 214 -8.99 -13.27 6.82
N ASP A 215 -9.68 -14.38 7.08
CA ASP A 215 -9.71 -15.52 6.16
C ASP A 215 -10.48 -15.10 4.89
N ALA A 216 -9.77 -15.05 3.75
CA ALA A 216 -10.23 -14.54 2.47
C ALA A 216 -9.65 -15.38 1.31
#